data_AF-A0A9Q1DSN0-F1
#
_entry.id   AF-A0A9Q1DSN0-F1
#
_cell.length_a   1.000
_cell.length_b   1.000
_cell.length_c   1.000
_cell.angle_alpha   90.00
_cell.angle_beta   90.00
_cell.angle_gamma   90.00
#
_symmetry.space_group_name_H-M   'P 1'
#
loop_
_entity.id
_entity.type
_entity.pdbx_description
1 polymer ?
#
loop_
_entity_poly.entity_id
_entity_poly.type
_entity_poly.pdbx_seq_one_letter_code
_entity_poly.pdbx_strand_id
1 'polypeptide(L)'
;MFQVLERTVSTRIEGAQAETRELDKMWLVRLLEITRRNVLDDLLVVKNLMVQCFPPHYNAFSVFFDLYHRSLSTRLQELAAEDLEANEIVSLVTWVLNTYKSPEMMGHPELLMERDISQLEPLLPKEVVDDLLSKYIQTFTSNITGWLRKALETDKKDWQKETEPEADQDGYYQTTLPAIVFQMFEQNLQVAAQIDESFKEQVLVLCLKQMNSFLHRYRDEAVAYKEDHLKNRQLPLCYVQYMIAIINNCQTFKESINSLKKKYSKRMEPTSNDAAIEKTLDAVAKDGCEFLLDEVFMDLEQHLNELLTRKWITGSNAVDTICVTVEDYFNDFARIKKPYNEEMTSKALRRVVMEYLKSVMQKRISFRNADERKEGAERMIKEAEQFKFLFRKLSAGGETDHLCDSITAIAEVFKLTDPTLLYLEVSTLVSKYPDIREEHIVAVLAVRGDASREMRQMIIETLNQNKPSVNTNAQPVFGDIAVPVSMTSMTVPKLLK
;
A
#
# COMPACT_ATOMS: atom_id res chain seq x y z
N MET A 1 30.82 -60.42 14.28
CA MET A 1 31.74 -59.32 13.94
C MET A 1 30.98 -58.05 13.56
N PHE A 2 30.17 -58.05 12.49
CA PHE A 2 29.44 -56.85 12.04
C PHE A 2 28.50 -56.23 13.11
N GLN A 3 27.80 -57.04 13.91
CA GLN A 3 27.00 -56.55 15.04
C GLN A 3 27.83 -55.83 16.13
N VAL A 4 29.09 -56.24 16.33
CA VAL A 4 29.99 -55.58 17.29
C VAL A 4 30.49 -54.26 16.72
N LEU A 5 30.79 -54.21 15.41
CA LEU A 5 31.16 -52.98 14.72
C LEU A 5 30.02 -51.96 14.72
N GLU A 6 28.79 -52.41 14.45
CA GLU A 6 27.58 -51.60 14.51
C GLU A 6 27.41 -50.98 15.91
N ARG A 7 27.47 -51.79 16.96
CA ARG A 7 27.38 -51.30 18.34
C ARG A 7 28.47 -50.29 18.71
N THR A 8 29.70 -50.49 18.23
CA THR A 8 30.81 -49.55 18.46
C THR A 8 30.53 -48.20 17.78
N VAL A 9 30.05 -48.21 16.54
CA VAL A 9 29.71 -47.01 15.80
C VAL A 9 28.53 -46.27 16.45
N SER A 10 27.48 -46.99 16.86
CA SER A 10 26.34 -46.37 17.55
C SER A 10 26.76 -45.74 18.89
N THR A 11 27.56 -46.45 19.71
CA THR A 11 28.08 -45.92 20.99
C THR A 11 28.93 -44.67 20.78
N ARG A 12 29.69 -44.62 19.68
CA ARG A 12 30.54 -43.47 19.32
C ARG A 12 29.71 -42.23 18.96
N ILE A 13 28.59 -42.42 18.25
CA ILE A 13 27.66 -41.36 17.90
C ILE A 13 26.87 -40.89 19.13
N GLU A 14 26.37 -41.82 19.95
CA GLU A 14 25.68 -41.50 21.21
C GLU A 14 26.60 -40.74 22.19
N GLY A 15 27.87 -41.15 22.27
CA GLY A 15 28.87 -40.49 23.11
C GLY A 15 29.25 -39.08 22.66
N ALA A 16 28.77 -38.60 21.51
CA ALA A 16 28.93 -37.21 21.09
C ALA A 16 28.01 -36.24 21.84
N GLN A 17 26.98 -36.74 22.52
CA GLN A 17 26.02 -35.94 23.28
C GLN A 17 26.53 -35.65 24.70
N ALA A 18 27.28 -34.56 24.83
CA ALA A 18 27.79 -34.09 26.12
C ALA A 18 26.83 -33.13 26.86
N GLU A 19 25.93 -32.46 26.12
CA GLU A 19 25.08 -31.37 26.64
C GLU A 19 23.60 -31.61 26.29
N THR A 20 22.70 -31.19 27.18
CA THR A 20 21.24 -31.23 27.00
C THR A 20 20.68 -29.82 26.78
N ARG A 21 19.45 -29.73 26.24
CA ARG A 21 18.74 -28.44 26.02
C ARG A 21 18.69 -27.55 27.27
N GLU A 22 18.61 -28.15 28.45
CA GLU A 22 18.55 -27.42 29.74
C GLU A 22 19.86 -26.72 30.11
N LEU A 23 20.99 -27.21 29.59
CA LEU A 23 22.33 -26.73 29.93
C LEU A 23 22.85 -25.69 28.92
N ASP A 24 22.50 -25.82 27.64
CA ASP A 24 22.92 -24.88 26.59
C ASP A 24 21.85 -24.72 25.48
N LYS A 25 21.54 -23.47 25.12
CA LYS A 25 20.61 -23.16 24.03
C LYS A 25 21.12 -23.59 22.64
N MET A 26 22.42 -23.82 22.51
CA MET A 26 23.09 -24.28 21.28
C MET A 26 23.44 -25.77 21.31
N TRP A 27 22.87 -26.55 22.25
CA TRP A 27 23.19 -27.97 22.45
C TRP A 27 23.12 -28.77 21.14
N LEU A 28 22.07 -28.56 20.33
CA LEU A 28 21.86 -29.33 19.10
C LEU A 28 22.90 -28.97 18.03
N VAL A 29 23.23 -27.68 17.89
CA VAL A 29 24.28 -27.22 16.97
C VAL A 29 25.63 -27.84 17.35
N ARG A 30 25.96 -27.86 18.65
CA ARG A 30 27.20 -28.49 19.15
C ARG A 30 27.21 -30.00 18.93
N LEU A 31 26.11 -30.67 19.24
CA LEU A 31 25.96 -32.11 19.02
C LEU A 31 26.20 -32.48 17.55
N LEU A 32 25.54 -31.75 16.64
CA LEU A 32 25.67 -31.96 15.20
C LEU A 32 27.11 -31.72 14.71
N GLU A 33 27.79 -30.70 15.23
CA GLU A 33 29.17 -30.37 14.86
C GLU A 33 30.19 -31.38 15.40
N ILE A 34 30.04 -31.82 16.65
CA ILE A 34 30.88 -32.88 17.23
C ILE A 34 30.68 -34.19 16.46
N THR A 35 29.43 -34.51 16.12
CA THR A 35 29.08 -35.68 15.33
C THR A 35 29.72 -35.62 13.94
N ARG A 36 29.61 -34.48 13.25
CA ARG A 36 30.24 -34.24 11.94
C ARG A 36 31.74 -34.53 11.99
N ARG A 37 32.46 -33.93 12.95
CA ARG A 37 33.91 -34.11 13.10
C ARG A 37 34.28 -35.55 13.42
N ASN A 38 33.64 -36.16 14.42
CA ASN A 38 33.97 -37.52 14.85
C ASN A 38 33.77 -38.53 13.72
N VAL A 39 32.67 -38.44 12.98
CA VAL A 39 32.39 -39.36 11.87
C VAL A 39 33.40 -39.20 10.74
N LEU A 40 33.75 -37.97 10.37
CA LEU A 40 34.75 -37.72 9.33
C LEU A 40 36.12 -38.27 9.73
N ASP A 41 36.59 -37.93 10.95
CA ASP A 41 37.88 -38.39 11.46
C ASP A 41 37.95 -39.91 11.51
N ASP A 42 36.90 -40.56 12.04
CA ASP A 42 36.83 -42.02 12.14
C ASP A 42 36.85 -42.68 10.75
N LEU A 43 36.10 -42.15 9.76
CA LEU A 43 36.09 -42.70 8.39
C LEU A 43 37.43 -42.52 7.66
N LEU A 44 38.13 -41.40 7.88
CA LEU A 44 39.48 -41.19 7.34
C LEU A 44 40.49 -42.16 7.96
N VAL A 45 40.38 -42.44 9.26
CA VAL A 45 41.18 -43.46 9.93
C VAL A 45 40.87 -44.85 9.37
N VAL A 46 39.59 -45.18 9.16
CA VAL A 46 39.18 -46.46 8.57
C VAL A 46 39.83 -46.63 7.21
N LYS A 47 39.70 -45.64 6.33
CA LYS A 47 40.28 -45.64 4.98
C LYS A 47 41.80 -45.83 5.01
N ASN A 48 42.50 -44.97 5.75
CA ASN A 48 43.96 -44.85 5.65
C ASN A 48 44.69 -45.96 6.40
N LEU A 49 44.13 -46.43 7.52
CA LEU A 49 44.81 -47.36 8.43
C LEU A 49 44.09 -48.70 8.54
N MET A 50 42.77 -48.73 8.72
CA MET A 50 42.08 -49.99 9.03
C MET A 50 41.87 -50.89 7.81
N VAL A 51 41.63 -50.36 6.60
CA VAL A 51 41.38 -51.20 5.41
C VAL A 51 42.51 -52.21 5.19
N GLN A 52 43.75 -51.83 5.51
CA GLN A 52 44.94 -52.68 5.37
C GLN A 52 44.95 -53.88 6.34
N CYS A 53 44.19 -53.80 7.44
CA CYS A 53 44.08 -54.85 8.44
C CYS A 53 43.03 -55.92 8.10
N PHE A 54 42.19 -55.71 7.07
CA PHE A 54 41.13 -56.63 6.67
C PHE A 54 41.43 -57.27 5.30
N PRO A 55 41.05 -58.55 5.07
CA PRO A 55 41.13 -59.12 3.74
C PRO A 55 40.25 -58.34 2.73
N PRO A 56 40.67 -58.17 1.47
CA PRO A 56 39.96 -57.32 0.50
C PRO A 56 38.49 -57.68 0.27
N HIS A 57 38.13 -58.97 0.40
CA HIS A 57 36.75 -59.44 0.20
C HIS A 57 35.76 -58.95 1.26
N TYR A 58 36.22 -58.43 2.41
CA TYR A 58 35.34 -57.83 3.43
C TYR A 58 34.85 -56.44 3.06
N ASN A 59 35.50 -55.75 2.12
CA ASN A 59 35.20 -54.37 1.74
C ASN A 59 34.98 -53.45 2.98
N ALA A 60 35.95 -53.47 3.90
CA ALA A 60 35.79 -52.92 5.25
C ALA A 60 35.35 -51.45 5.24
N PHE A 61 35.93 -50.61 4.37
CA PHE A 61 35.55 -49.20 4.26
C PHE A 61 34.07 -49.04 3.94
N SER A 62 33.57 -49.75 2.91
CA SER A 62 32.17 -49.72 2.52
C SER A 62 31.26 -50.12 3.67
N VAL A 63 31.62 -51.18 4.42
CA VAL A 63 30.83 -51.62 5.58
C VAL A 63 30.78 -50.54 6.67
N PHE A 64 31.91 -49.93 7.04
CA PHE A 64 31.92 -48.86 8.05
C PHE A 64 31.13 -47.64 7.57
N PHE A 65 31.27 -47.26 6.30
CA PHE A 65 30.53 -46.16 5.69
C PHE A 65 29.00 -46.36 5.82
N ASP A 66 28.50 -47.58 5.53
CA ASP A 66 27.08 -47.93 5.73
C ASP A 66 26.66 -47.92 7.20
N LEU A 67 27.52 -48.40 8.09
CA LEU A 67 27.22 -48.47 9.53
C LEU A 67 27.12 -47.08 10.15
N TYR A 68 28.02 -46.16 9.79
CA TYR A 68 27.95 -44.77 10.22
C TYR A 68 26.70 -44.10 9.65
N HIS A 69 26.38 -44.30 8.37
CA HIS A 69 25.16 -43.77 7.77
C HIS A 69 23.89 -44.25 8.51
N ARG A 70 23.72 -45.57 8.70
CA ARG A 70 22.54 -46.14 9.37
C ARG A 70 22.42 -45.71 10.83
N SER A 71 23.54 -45.65 11.55
CA SER A 71 23.56 -45.20 12.95
C SER A 71 23.22 -43.72 13.07
N LEU A 72 23.73 -42.87 12.16
CA LEU A 72 23.36 -41.46 12.09
C LEU A 72 21.88 -41.29 11.76
N SER A 73 21.37 -42.00 10.75
CA SER A 73 19.95 -41.93 10.39
C SER A 73 19.05 -42.27 11.59
N THR A 74 19.36 -43.35 12.31
CA THR A 74 18.61 -43.75 13.51
C THR A 74 18.61 -42.63 14.56
N ARG A 75 19.81 -42.10 14.90
CA ARG A 75 19.92 -41.05 15.92
C ARG A 75 19.21 -39.76 15.53
N LEU A 76 19.30 -39.35 14.26
CA LEU A 76 18.64 -38.13 13.78
C LEU A 76 17.12 -38.30 13.73
N GLN A 77 16.61 -39.50 13.44
CA GLN A 77 15.17 -39.79 13.51
C GLN A 77 14.65 -39.71 14.95
N GLU A 78 15.42 -40.18 15.94
CA GLU A 78 15.10 -40.01 17.36
C GLU A 78 15.04 -38.54 17.73
N LEU A 79 16.04 -37.74 17.34
CA LEU A 79 16.06 -36.29 17.59
C LEU A 79 14.91 -35.57 16.89
N ALA A 80 14.55 -35.97 15.66
CA ALA A 80 13.43 -35.41 14.91
C ALA A 80 12.06 -35.75 15.54
N ALA A 81 11.97 -36.86 16.27
CA ALA A 81 10.75 -37.24 17.00
C ALA A 81 10.56 -36.46 18.32
N GLU A 82 11.60 -35.76 18.80
CA GLU A 82 11.50 -34.88 19.97
C GLU A 82 10.74 -33.58 19.64
N ASP A 83 10.28 -32.88 20.67
CA ASP A 83 9.63 -31.58 20.51
C ASP A 83 10.69 -30.48 20.26
N LEU A 84 11.14 -30.38 19.01
CA LEU A 84 12.13 -29.38 18.58
C LEU A 84 11.54 -27.97 18.43
N GLU A 85 12.29 -26.97 18.89
CA GLU A 85 12.03 -25.54 18.69
C GLU A 85 12.38 -25.08 17.26
N ALA A 86 11.88 -23.92 16.82
CA ALA A 86 12.07 -23.45 15.45
C ALA A 86 13.55 -23.33 15.02
N ASN A 87 14.43 -22.82 15.89
CA ASN A 87 15.87 -22.74 15.65
C ASN A 87 16.56 -24.11 15.60
N GLU A 88 16.06 -25.07 16.39
CA GLU A 88 16.58 -26.44 16.41
C GLU A 88 16.17 -27.19 15.14
N ILE A 89 14.91 -27.01 14.68
CA ILE A 89 14.43 -27.53 13.39
C ILE A 89 15.32 -27.02 12.26
N VAL A 90 15.59 -25.71 12.21
CA VAL A 90 16.47 -25.12 11.19
C VAL A 90 17.85 -25.77 11.24
N SER A 91 18.43 -25.92 12.44
CA SER A 91 19.77 -26.49 12.63
C SER A 91 19.84 -27.95 12.16
N LEU A 92 18.86 -28.77 12.55
CA LEU A 92 18.79 -30.18 12.18
C LEU A 92 18.60 -30.35 10.68
N VAL A 93 17.59 -29.68 10.10
CA VAL A 93 17.28 -29.84 8.68
C VAL A 93 18.40 -29.29 7.80
N THR A 94 18.99 -28.14 8.15
CA THR A 94 20.16 -27.59 7.43
C THR A 94 21.33 -28.57 7.47
N TRP A 95 21.61 -29.18 8.63
CA TRP A 95 22.69 -30.15 8.74
C TRP A 95 22.44 -31.40 7.89
N VAL A 96 21.21 -31.93 7.92
CA VAL A 96 20.80 -33.11 7.16
C VAL A 96 20.86 -32.88 5.65
N LEU A 97 20.36 -31.73 5.19
CA LEU A 97 20.27 -31.43 3.76
C LEU A 97 21.60 -30.94 3.17
N ASN A 98 22.32 -30.10 3.91
CA ASN A 98 23.47 -29.35 3.37
C ASN A 98 24.80 -29.86 3.94
N THR A 99 24.94 -29.97 5.26
CA THR A 99 26.23 -30.34 5.89
C THR A 99 26.60 -31.81 5.64
N TYR A 100 25.63 -32.73 5.74
CA TYR A 100 25.90 -34.16 5.59
C TYR A 100 26.53 -34.51 4.24
N LYS A 101 25.98 -33.94 3.15
CA LYS A 101 26.46 -34.18 1.77
C LYS A 101 27.62 -33.27 1.37
N SER A 102 28.06 -32.36 2.24
CA SER A 102 29.09 -31.38 1.90
C SER A 102 30.50 -32.01 1.88
N PRO A 103 31.48 -31.34 1.27
CA PRO A 103 32.89 -31.70 1.36
C PRO A 103 33.45 -31.73 2.79
N GLU A 104 32.73 -31.15 3.75
CA GLU A 104 33.12 -31.09 5.16
C GLU A 104 32.69 -32.35 5.95
N MET A 105 32.02 -33.30 5.30
CA MET A 105 31.59 -34.55 5.94
C MET A 105 31.61 -35.73 4.95
N MET A 106 30.45 -36.33 4.62
CA MET A 106 30.40 -37.56 3.82
C MET A 106 30.66 -37.30 2.32
N GLY A 107 30.54 -36.05 1.87
CA GLY A 107 30.98 -35.61 0.54
C GLY A 107 32.47 -35.27 0.47
N HIS A 108 33.26 -35.57 1.51
CA HIS A 108 34.69 -35.26 1.53
C HIS A 108 35.42 -35.96 0.37
N PRO A 109 36.32 -35.28 -0.37
CA PRO A 109 36.95 -35.83 -1.58
C PRO A 109 37.62 -37.17 -1.34
N GLU A 110 38.22 -37.36 -0.16
CA GLU A 110 38.88 -38.60 0.19
C GLU A 110 37.95 -39.80 0.39
N LEU A 111 36.70 -39.55 0.81
CA LEU A 111 35.70 -40.59 1.03
C LEU A 111 34.98 -40.92 -0.27
N LEU A 112 34.68 -39.89 -1.09
CA LEU A 112 34.01 -40.05 -2.39
C LEU A 112 34.79 -40.90 -3.40
N MET A 113 36.13 -40.94 -3.31
CA MET A 113 36.95 -41.83 -4.16
C MET A 113 36.66 -43.32 -3.91
N GLU A 114 36.27 -43.67 -2.68
CA GLU A 114 36.03 -45.04 -2.27
C GLU A 114 34.55 -45.41 -2.38
N ARG A 115 33.66 -44.49 -2.00
CA ARG A 115 32.22 -44.71 -2.04
C ARG A 115 31.43 -43.43 -2.23
N ASP A 116 30.51 -43.46 -3.19
CA ASP A 116 29.63 -42.33 -3.46
C ASP A 116 28.43 -42.31 -2.51
N ILE A 117 28.27 -41.18 -1.80
CA ILE A 117 27.13 -40.92 -0.92
C ILE A 117 25.79 -40.90 -1.68
N SER A 118 25.79 -40.60 -2.98
CA SER A 118 24.56 -40.53 -3.78
C SER A 118 23.83 -41.88 -3.90
N GLN A 119 24.52 -42.97 -3.61
CA GLN A 119 24.00 -44.34 -3.62
C GLN A 119 23.28 -44.72 -2.31
N LEU A 120 23.39 -43.88 -1.28
CA LEU A 120 22.72 -44.07 0.00
C LEU A 120 21.35 -43.40 0.03
N GLU A 121 20.47 -43.93 0.87
CA GLU A 121 19.19 -43.30 1.15
C GLU A 121 19.36 -41.97 1.93
N PRO A 122 18.37 -41.07 1.90
CA PRO A 122 18.40 -39.86 2.72
C PRO A 122 18.49 -40.20 4.23
N LEU A 123 19.25 -39.40 4.99
CA LEU A 123 19.38 -39.59 6.45
C LEU A 123 18.04 -39.54 7.18
N LEU A 124 17.13 -38.66 6.73
CA LEU A 124 15.78 -38.56 7.21
C LEU A 124 14.81 -38.85 6.06
N PRO A 125 13.73 -39.62 6.30
CA PRO A 125 12.65 -39.75 5.35
C PRO A 125 12.10 -38.38 4.95
N LYS A 126 11.64 -38.24 3.71
CA LYS A 126 11.14 -36.98 3.19
C LYS A 126 9.94 -36.49 4.01
N GLU A 127 9.08 -37.40 4.43
CA GLU A 127 7.91 -37.15 5.25
C GLU A 127 8.29 -36.50 6.59
N VAL A 128 9.35 -36.99 7.23
CA VAL A 128 9.85 -36.42 8.50
C VAL A 128 10.39 -35.01 8.29
N VAL A 129 11.11 -34.76 7.19
CA VAL A 129 11.60 -33.42 6.85
C VAL A 129 10.43 -32.47 6.58
N ASP A 130 9.46 -32.91 5.79
CA ASP A 130 8.26 -32.11 5.45
C ASP A 130 7.43 -31.79 6.71
N ASP A 131 7.32 -32.72 7.66
CA ASP A 131 6.65 -32.50 8.96
C ASP A 131 7.39 -31.48 9.83
N LEU A 132 8.72 -31.59 9.93
CA LEU A 132 9.56 -30.62 10.65
C LEU A 132 9.44 -29.22 10.05
N LEU A 133 9.53 -29.10 8.72
CA LEU A 133 9.38 -27.83 8.01
C LEU A 133 7.97 -27.25 8.17
N SER A 134 6.94 -28.11 8.17
CA SER A 134 5.56 -27.69 8.42
C SER A 134 5.39 -27.14 9.83
N LYS A 135 5.97 -27.78 10.85
CA LYS A 135 5.98 -27.29 12.23
C LYS A 135 6.71 -25.96 12.37
N TYR A 136 7.84 -25.81 11.68
CA TYR A 136 8.54 -24.53 11.61
C TYR A 136 7.65 -23.45 10.99
N ILE A 137 7.02 -23.73 9.84
CA ILE A 137 6.14 -22.78 9.14
C ILE A 137 4.98 -22.34 10.04
N GLN A 138 4.35 -23.25 10.78
CA GLN A 138 3.27 -22.91 11.72
C GLN A 138 3.76 -21.97 12.82
N THR A 139 4.89 -22.30 13.45
CA THR A 139 5.50 -21.49 14.51
C THR A 139 5.90 -20.11 13.99
N PHE A 140 6.56 -20.08 12.83
CA PHE A 140 6.95 -18.85 12.13
C PHE A 140 5.73 -17.97 11.81
N THR A 141 4.64 -18.56 11.29
CA THR A 141 3.39 -17.85 10.98
C THR A 141 2.79 -17.22 12.24
N SER A 142 2.75 -17.93 13.36
CA SER A 142 2.24 -17.38 14.62
C SER A 142 3.10 -16.20 15.10
N ASN A 143 4.42 -16.38 15.09
CA ASN A 143 5.38 -15.39 15.54
C ASN A 143 5.32 -14.11 14.70
N ILE A 144 5.28 -14.24 13.37
CA ILE A 144 5.26 -13.09 12.46
C ILE A 144 3.96 -12.31 12.58
N THR A 145 2.81 -12.99 12.71
CA THR A 145 1.52 -12.31 12.91
C THR A 145 1.51 -11.52 14.21
N GLY A 146 2.01 -12.10 15.30
CA GLY A 146 2.11 -11.43 16.60
C GLY A 146 3.10 -10.26 16.60
N TRP A 147 4.23 -10.42 15.93
CA TRP A 147 5.24 -9.37 15.82
C TRP A 147 4.75 -8.18 14.99
N LEU A 148 4.14 -8.44 13.82
CA LEU A 148 3.56 -7.39 12.97
C LEU A 148 2.47 -6.59 13.69
N ARG A 149 1.69 -7.25 14.55
CA ARG A 149 0.71 -6.57 15.41
C ARG A 149 1.39 -5.60 16.37
N LYS A 150 2.43 -6.05 17.09
CA LYS A 150 3.18 -5.19 18.02
C LYS A 150 3.89 -4.03 17.33
N ALA A 151 4.43 -4.28 16.13
CA ALA A 151 5.04 -3.23 15.32
C ALA A 151 4.04 -2.12 14.97
N LEU A 152 2.83 -2.50 14.52
CA LEU A 152 1.74 -1.55 14.27
C LEU A 152 1.29 -0.81 15.53
N GLU A 153 1.13 -1.51 16.65
CA GLU A 153 0.78 -0.88 17.93
C GLU A 153 1.83 0.14 18.39
N THR A 154 3.10 -0.07 18.04
CA THR A 154 4.19 0.86 18.34
C THR A 154 4.12 2.06 17.41
N ASP A 155 3.95 1.83 16.12
CA ASP A 155 3.78 2.91 15.12
C ASP A 155 2.60 3.82 15.46
N LYS A 156 1.47 3.24 15.87
CA LYS A 156 0.29 4.00 16.30
C LYS A 156 0.55 4.91 17.49
N LYS A 157 1.42 4.50 18.43
CA LYS A 157 1.81 5.38 19.54
C LYS A 157 2.64 6.57 19.05
N ASP A 158 3.42 6.38 18.00
CA ASP A 158 4.18 7.47 17.39
C ASP A 158 3.23 8.52 16.78
N TRP A 159 2.12 8.10 16.17
CA TRP A 159 1.14 9.04 15.60
C TRP A 159 0.50 9.98 16.63
N GLN A 160 0.57 9.63 17.92
CA GLN A 160 0.03 10.44 19.01
C GLN A 160 1.06 11.39 19.63
N LYS A 161 2.30 11.42 19.11
CA LYS A 161 3.35 12.33 19.59
C LYS A 161 3.06 13.77 19.20
N GLU A 162 3.54 14.69 20.03
CA GLU A 162 3.49 16.14 19.80
C GLU A 162 4.61 16.64 18.87
N THR A 163 5.48 15.73 18.42
CA THR A 163 6.60 16.03 17.52
C THR A 163 6.31 15.48 16.13
N GLU A 164 6.71 16.23 15.10
CA GLU A 164 6.61 15.80 13.71
C GLU A 164 7.33 14.45 13.47
N PRO A 165 6.84 13.62 12.54
CA PRO A 165 7.52 12.41 12.11
C PRO A 165 8.88 12.73 11.49
N GLU A 166 9.77 11.74 11.48
CA GLU A 166 11.06 11.85 10.81
C GLU A 166 10.87 12.06 9.30
N ALA A 167 11.79 12.79 8.67
CA ALA A 167 11.83 12.98 7.24
C ALA A 167 12.97 12.18 6.61
N ASP A 168 12.77 11.67 5.40
CA ASP A 168 13.84 11.07 4.61
C ASP A 168 14.84 12.12 4.08
N GLN A 169 15.84 11.68 3.31
CA GLN A 169 16.89 12.54 2.76
C GLN A 169 16.33 13.64 1.83
N ASP A 170 15.16 13.42 1.26
CA ASP A 170 14.48 14.32 0.34
C ASP A 170 13.40 15.17 1.05
N GLY A 171 13.25 15.02 2.37
CA GLY A 171 12.32 15.80 3.19
C GLY A 171 10.90 15.22 3.30
N TYR A 172 10.64 14.00 2.81
CA TYR A 172 9.34 13.36 2.92
C TYR A 172 9.16 12.70 4.28
N TYR A 173 8.05 12.99 4.96
CA TYR A 173 7.74 12.37 6.24
C TYR A 173 7.55 10.87 6.12
N GLN A 174 8.10 10.12 7.07
CA GLN A 174 7.97 8.68 7.16
C GLN A 174 8.07 8.21 8.61
N THR A 175 7.53 7.03 8.86
CA THR A 175 7.75 6.32 10.13
C THR A 175 8.83 5.25 9.95
N THR A 176 9.31 4.67 11.04
CA THR A 176 10.28 3.55 10.99
C THR A 176 9.62 2.21 10.63
N LEU A 177 8.29 2.13 10.65
CA LEU A 177 7.53 0.89 10.47
C LEU A 177 7.87 0.13 9.18
N PRO A 178 7.95 0.76 7.98
CA PRO A 178 8.32 0.03 6.76
C PRO A 178 9.69 -0.63 6.84
N ALA A 179 10.69 0.09 7.37
CA ALA A 179 12.06 -0.42 7.51
C ALA A 179 12.13 -1.59 8.49
N ILE A 180 11.46 -1.47 9.63
CA ILE A 180 11.40 -2.50 10.68
C ILE A 180 10.71 -3.77 10.16
N VAL A 181 9.57 -3.64 9.46
CA VAL A 181 8.87 -4.78 8.85
C VAL A 181 9.72 -5.45 7.77
N PHE A 182 10.36 -4.66 6.89
CA PHE A 182 11.23 -5.20 5.85
C PHE A 182 12.42 -5.96 6.43
N GLN A 183 13.12 -5.39 7.41
CA GLN A 183 14.27 -6.04 8.07
C GLN A 183 13.86 -7.37 8.70
N MET A 184 12.70 -7.41 9.36
CA MET A 184 12.20 -8.64 9.98
C MET A 184 11.89 -9.72 8.93
N PHE A 185 11.25 -9.39 7.81
CA PHE A 185 11.04 -10.34 6.71
C PHE A 185 12.36 -10.81 6.10
N GLU A 186 13.30 -9.89 5.87
CA GLU A 186 14.60 -10.19 5.29
C GLU A 186 15.40 -11.18 6.16
N GLN A 187 15.47 -10.95 7.48
CA GLN A 187 16.16 -11.84 8.41
C GLN A 187 15.60 -13.27 8.38
N ASN A 188 14.26 -13.42 8.36
CA ASN A 188 13.64 -14.74 8.31
C ASN A 188 13.85 -15.45 6.96
N LEU A 189 13.89 -14.70 5.87
CA LEU A 189 14.21 -15.24 4.55
C LEU A 189 15.68 -15.64 4.41
N GLN A 190 16.60 -14.94 5.08
CA GLN A 190 18.01 -15.35 5.17
C GLN A 190 18.14 -16.71 5.85
N VAL A 191 17.42 -16.94 6.96
CA VAL A 191 17.39 -18.23 7.65
C VAL A 191 16.82 -19.32 6.75
N ALA A 192 15.68 -19.06 6.08
CA ALA A 192 15.07 -20.03 5.17
C ALA A 192 15.99 -20.39 3.98
N ALA A 193 16.75 -19.43 3.47
CA ALA A 193 17.71 -19.63 2.39
C ALA A 193 18.90 -20.53 2.77
N GLN A 194 19.21 -20.68 4.06
CA GLN A 194 20.23 -21.62 4.53
C GLN A 194 19.76 -23.07 4.51
N ILE A 195 18.45 -23.31 4.52
CA ILE A 195 17.88 -24.67 4.55
C ILE A 195 17.78 -25.23 3.13
N ASP A 196 16.94 -24.61 2.30
CA ASP A 196 16.65 -25.11 0.95
C ASP A 196 16.04 -23.99 0.08
N GLU A 197 16.31 -24.05 -1.22
CA GLU A 197 15.87 -23.04 -2.19
C GLU A 197 14.34 -23.04 -2.35
N SER A 198 13.71 -24.21 -2.36
CA SER A 198 12.24 -24.33 -2.48
C SER A 198 11.55 -23.90 -1.18
N PHE A 199 12.15 -24.20 -0.04
CA PHE A 199 11.64 -23.78 1.27
C PHE A 199 11.67 -22.24 1.42
N LYS A 200 12.76 -21.60 0.99
CA LYS A 200 12.88 -20.14 0.93
C LYS A 200 11.76 -19.49 0.13
N GLU A 201 11.40 -20.05 -1.03
CA GLU A 201 10.28 -19.55 -1.84
C GLU A 201 8.93 -19.69 -1.10
N GLN A 202 8.71 -20.79 -0.37
CA GLN A 202 7.51 -20.98 0.44
C GLN A 202 7.41 -19.94 1.58
N VAL A 203 8.52 -19.67 2.28
CA VAL A 203 8.58 -18.63 3.31
C VAL A 203 8.31 -17.25 2.72
N LEU A 204 8.81 -16.94 1.53
CA LEU A 204 8.53 -15.67 0.84
C LEU A 204 7.03 -15.51 0.55
N VAL A 205 6.38 -16.53 -0.01
CA VAL A 205 4.94 -16.51 -0.28
C VAL A 205 4.15 -16.26 1.02
N LEU A 206 4.57 -16.89 2.11
CA LEU A 206 3.96 -16.71 3.42
C LEU A 206 4.16 -15.28 3.96
N CYS A 207 5.36 -14.71 3.86
CA CYS A 207 5.63 -13.32 4.24
C CYS A 207 4.73 -12.36 3.47
N LEU A 208 4.58 -12.52 2.15
CA LEU A 208 3.69 -11.69 1.34
C LEU A 208 2.22 -11.83 1.75
N LYS A 209 1.77 -13.05 2.06
CA LYS A 209 0.41 -13.29 2.58
C LYS A 209 0.19 -12.57 3.92
N GLN A 210 1.17 -12.64 4.83
CA GLN A 210 1.12 -11.96 6.13
C GLN A 210 1.16 -10.45 5.99
N MET A 211 1.94 -9.95 5.02
CA MET A 211 1.99 -8.53 4.67
C MET A 211 0.62 -8.03 4.22
N ASN A 212 -0.08 -8.75 3.35
CA ASN A 212 -1.43 -8.35 2.92
C ASN A 212 -2.41 -8.27 4.11
N SER A 213 -2.39 -9.25 5.02
CA SER A 213 -3.22 -9.23 6.24
C SER A 213 -2.84 -8.09 7.19
N PHE A 214 -1.56 -7.75 7.28
CA PHE A 214 -1.08 -6.61 8.04
C PHE A 214 -1.56 -5.28 7.43
N LEU A 215 -1.50 -5.12 6.12
CA LEU A 215 -1.91 -3.88 5.43
C LEU A 215 -3.40 -3.59 5.56
N HIS A 216 -4.26 -4.62 5.61
CA HIS A 216 -5.67 -4.42 5.94
C HIS A 216 -5.85 -3.83 7.34
N ARG A 217 -5.12 -4.35 8.35
CA ARG A 217 -5.13 -3.78 9.71
C ARG A 217 -4.53 -2.38 9.75
N TYR A 218 -3.47 -2.13 8.97
CA TYR A 218 -2.86 -0.81 8.84
C TYR A 218 -3.88 0.23 8.36
N ARG A 219 -4.67 -0.14 7.34
CA ARG A 219 -5.78 0.68 6.83
C ARG A 219 -6.81 0.95 7.92
N ASP A 220 -7.28 -0.09 8.62
CA ASP A 220 -8.29 0.04 9.66
C ASP A 220 -7.84 0.99 10.78
N GLU A 221 -6.57 0.92 11.19
CA GLU A 221 -5.99 1.85 12.17
C GLU A 221 -5.85 3.27 11.63
N ALA A 222 -5.53 3.46 10.34
CA ALA A 222 -5.51 4.80 9.72
C ALA A 222 -6.91 5.43 9.66
N VAL A 223 -7.95 4.62 9.38
CA VAL A 223 -9.35 5.08 9.48
C VAL A 223 -9.69 5.45 10.92
N ALA A 224 -9.38 4.58 11.89
CA ALA A 224 -9.63 4.86 13.30
C ALA A 224 -8.91 6.14 13.77
N TYR A 225 -7.69 6.37 13.30
CA TYR A 225 -6.91 7.56 13.59
C TYR A 225 -7.61 8.84 13.10
N LYS A 226 -8.13 8.84 11.87
CA LYS A 226 -8.97 9.94 11.35
C LYS A 226 -10.25 10.12 12.16
N GLU A 227 -10.96 9.05 12.49
CA GLU A 227 -12.20 9.13 13.27
C GLU A 227 -11.97 9.66 14.69
N ASP A 228 -10.83 9.34 15.30
CA ASP A 228 -10.43 9.89 16.60
C ASP A 228 -10.09 11.38 16.50
N HIS A 229 -9.39 11.81 15.44
CA HIS A 229 -9.13 13.23 15.18
C HIS A 229 -10.42 14.03 14.98
N LEU A 230 -11.42 13.49 14.26
CA LEU A 230 -12.70 14.19 14.05
C LEU A 230 -13.48 14.45 15.35
N LYS A 231 -13.23 13.69 16.43
CA LYS A 231 -13.84 13.96 17.74
C LYS A 231 -13.31 15.24 18.36
N ASN A 232 -12.05 15.57 18.11
CA ASN A 232 -11.42 16.82 18.51
C ASN A 232 -10.29 17.18 17.54
N ARG A 233 -10.59 18.06 16.57
CA ARG A 233 -9.68 18.47 15.50
C ARG A 233 -8.41 19.19 15.97
N GLN A 234 -8.25 19.45 17.27
CA GLN A 234 -6.99 19.95 17.84
C GLN A 234 -6.01 18.84 18.23
N LEU A 235 -6.47 17.58 18.26
CA LEU A 235 -5.68 16.44 18.69
C LEU A 235 -5.75 15.29 17.67
N PRO A 236 -4.66 14.55 17.45
CA PRO A 236 -3.30 14.86 17.93
C PRO A 236 -2.72 16.10 17.22
N LEU A 237 -1.77 16.79 17.85
CA LEU A 237 -1.22 18.06 17.34
C LEU A 237 -0.59 17.93 15.95
N CYS A 238 0.05 16.79 15.67
CA CYS A 238 0.72 16.52 14.40
C CYS A 238 -0.11 15.62 13.47
N TYR A 239 -1.46 15.73 13.52
CA TYR A 239 -2.36 14.87 12.73
C TYR A 239 -2.00 14.86 11.24
N VAL A 240 -1.88 16.04 10.63
CA VAL A 240 -1.57 16.20 9.20
C VAL A 240 -0.23 15.54 8.86
N GLN A 241 0.81 15.81 9.64
CA GLN A 241 2.16 15.31 9.39
C GLN A 241 2.23 13.78 9.48
N TYR A 242 1.59 13.17 10.48
CA TYR A 242 1.55 11.71 10.59
C TYR A 242 0.66 11.07 9.52
N MET A 243 -0.44 11.70 9.10
CA MET A 243 -1.22 11.20 7.97
C MET A 243 -0.42 11.23 6.66
N ILE A 244 0.38 12.27 6.43
CA ILE A 244 1.36 12.32 5.32
C ILE A 244 2.36 11.17 5.44
N ALA A 245 2.90 10.90 6.64
CA ALA A 245 3.81 9.79 6.86
C ALA A 245 3.17 8.43 6.55
N ILE A 246 1.91 8.21 6.94
CA ILE A 246 1.14 6.99 6.61
C ILE A 246 1.00 6.81 5.09
N ILE A 247 0.70 7.89 4.37
CA ILE A 247 0.62 7.88 2.89
C ILE A 247 1.98 7.52 2.29
N ASN A 248 3.06 8.17 2.73
CA ASN A 248 4.40 7.94 2.22
C ASN A 248 4.95 6.55 2.55
N ASN A 249 4.63 6.01 3.74
CA ASN A 249 4.96 4.65 4.13
C ASN A 249 4.44 3.63 3.11
N CYS A 250 3.29 3.89 2.46
CA CYS A 250 2.73 2.99 1.46
C CYS A 250 3.67 2.80 0.26
N GLN A 251 4.31 3.89 -0.18
CA GLN A 251 5.32 3.82 -1.23
C GLN A 251 6.59 3.09 -0.75
N THR A 252 7.06 3.40 0.46
CA THR A 252 8.22 2.70 1.04
C THR A 252 7.97 1.19 1.16
N PHE A 253 6.76 0.78 1.55
CA PHE A 253 6.35 -0.63 1.57
C PHE A 253 6.38 -1.25 0.17
N LYS A 254 5.85 -0.55 -0.85
CA LYS A 254 5.87 -1.00 -2.25
C LYS A 254 7.29 -1.26 -2.74
N GLU A 255 8.19 -0.31 -2.50
CA GLU A 255 9.61 -0.42 -2.86
C GLU A 255 10.31 -1.57 -2.10
N SER A 256 10.05 -1.68 -0.80
CA SER A 256 10.60 -2.73 0.07
C SER A 256 10.16 -4.13 -0.37
N ILE A 257 8.87 -4.32 -0.69
CA ILE A 257 8.34 -5.61 -1.15
C ILE A 257 8.92 -5.99 -2.51
N ASN A 258 9.03 -5.04 -3.44
CA ASN A 258 9.65 -5.27 -4.74
C ASN A 258 11.13 -5.65 -4.61
N SER A 259 11.87 -4.98 -3.72
CA SER A 259 13.26 -5.31 -3.40
C SER A 259 13.39 -6.73 -2.82
N LEU A 260 12.53 -7.08 -1.87
CA LEU A 260 12.50 -8.40 -1.25
C LEU A 260 12.28 -9.50 -2.29
N LYS A 261 11.29 -9.32 -3.16
CA LYS A 261 10.99 -10.28 -4.22
C LYS A 261 12.15 -10.45 -5.19
N LYS A 262 12.76 -9.34 -5.64
CA LYS A 262 13.90 -9.39 -6.55
C LYS A 262 15.09 -10.16 -5.96
N LYS A 263 15.27 -10.09 -4.64
CA LYS A 263 16.34 -10.78 -3.93
C LYS A 263 16.05 -12.27 -3.67
N TYR A 264 14.80 -12.63 -3.37
CA TYR A 264 14.45 -13.97 -2.87
C TYR A 264 13.59 -14.82 -3.83
N SER A 265 13.11 -14.28 -4.96
CA SER A 265 12.35 -15.01 -5.99
C SER A 265 13.04 -14.94 -7.35
N LYS A 266 13.09 -16.08 -8.05
CA LYS A 266 13.51 -16.14 -9.47
C LYS A 266 12.35 -15.78 -10.42
N ARG A 267 11.10 -15.92 -9.95
CA ARG A 267 9.91 -15.54 -10.71
C ARG A 267 9.72 -14.03 -10.62
N MET A 268 9.75 -13.37 -11.78
CA MET A 268 9.45 -11.95 -11.93
C MET A 268 7.96 -11.69 -12.19
N GLU A 269 7.19 -12.72 -12.57
CA GLU A 269 5.77 -12.57 -12.89
C GLU A 269 4.94 -12.14 -11.67
N PRO A 270 4.03 -11.18 -11.83
CA PRO A 270 3.15 -10.74 -10.76
C PRO A 270 2.20 -11.87 -10.34
N THR A 271 2.12 -12.10 -9.03
CA THR A 271 1.25 -13.07 -8.39
C THR A 271 -0.04 -12.40 -7.90
N SER A 272 -1.05 -13.20 -7.55
CA SER A 272 -2.28 -12.68 -6.95
C SER A 272 -2.03 -11.91 -5.64
N ASN A 273 -1.00 -12.26 -4.88
CA ASN A 273 -0.65 -11.56 -3.64
C ASN A 273 -0.08 -10.16 -3.95
N ASP A 274 0.65 -10.00 -5.06
CA ASP A 274 1.23 -8.72 -5.46
C ASP A 274 0.14 -7.70 -5.79
N ALA A 275 -0.82 -8.12 -6.63
CA ALA A 275 -1.96 -7.27 -6.98
C ALA A 275 -2.80 -6.91 -5.75
N ALA A 276 -2.97 -7.83 -4.80
CA ALA A 276 -3.71 -7.58 -3.56
C ALA A 276 -2.99 -6.59 -2.63
N ILE A 277 -1.67 -6.74 -2.47
CA ILE A 277 -0.83 -5.84 -1.68
C ILE A 277 -0.84 -4.44 -2.31
N GLU A 278 -0.58 -4.34 -3.62
CA GLU A 278 -0.55 -3.07 -4.34
C GLU A 278 -1.90 -2.35 -4.24
N LYS A 279 -3.00 -3.07 -4.47
CA LYS A 279 -4.35 -2.52 -4.30
C LYS A 279 -4.61 -2.02 -2.88
N THR A 280 -4.14 -2.74 -1.86
CA THR A 280 -4.37 -2.36 -0.46
C THR A 280 -3.52 -1.14 -0.07
N LEU A 281 -2.25 -1.08 -0.50
CA LEU A 281 -1.39 0.09 -0.31
C LEU A 281 -1.97 1.34 -0.99
N ASP A 282 -2.42 1.20 -2.24
CA ASP A 282 -3.07 2.30 -2.97
C ASP A 282 -4.35 2.75 -2.28
N ALA A 283 -5.13 1.83 -1.71
CA ALA A 283 -6.33 2.17 -0.95
C ALA A 283 -6.00 2.97 0.30
N VAL A 284 -4.99 2.55 1.08
CA VAL A 284 -4.54 3.29 2.28
C VAL A 284 -4.08 4.70 1.93
N ALA A 285 -3.23 4.82 0.90
CA ALA A 285 -2.72 6.13 0.47
C ALA A 285 -3.84 7.05 -0.03
N LYS A 286 -4.78 6.51 -0.83
CA LYS A 286 -5.92 7.30 -1.36
C LYS A 286 -6.90 7.71 -0.27
N ASP A 287 -7.18 6.82 0.68
CA ASP A 287 -8.02 7.15 1.85
C ASP A 287 -7.35 8.24 2.69
N GLY A 288 -6.04 8.12 2.96
CA GLY A 288 -5.27 9.15 3.67
C GLY A 288 -5.30 10.51 2.97
N CYS A 289 -5.14 10.55 1.64
CA CYS A 289 -5.29 11.77 0.86
C CYS A 289 -6.70 12.36 0.98
N GLU A 290 -7.76 11.54 0.94
CA GLU A 290 -9.13 12.03 1.11
C GLU A 290 -9.36 12.59 2.52
N PHE A 291 -8.80 11.95 3.56
CA PHE A 291 -8.88 12.44 4.94
C PHE A 291 -8.21 13.80 5.12
N LEU A 292 -7.06 14.01 4.47
CA LEU A 292 -6.39 15.30 4.45
C LEU A 292 -7.20 16.35 3.70
N LEU A 293 -7.79 16.00 2.55
CA LEU A 293 -8.67 16.91 1.83
C LEU A 293 -9.92 17.27 2.64
N ASP A 294 -10.54 16.32 3.31
CA ASP A 294 -11.68 16.60 4.19
C ASP A 294 -11.34 17.63 5.27
N GLU A 295 -10.14 17.55 5.85
CA GLU A 295 -9.64 18.54 6.82
C GLU A 295 -9.62 19.95 6.22
N VAL A 296 -9.06 20.10 5.01
CA VAL A 296 -9.05 21.38 4.29
C VAL A 296 -10.47 21.87 4.05
N PHE A 297 -11.36 21.02 3.54
CA PHE A 297 -12.70 21.43 3.14
C PHE A 297 -13.63 21.73 4.32
N MET A 298 -13.38 21.17 5.50
CA MET A 298 -14.05 21.58 6.73
C MET A 298 -13.72 23.03 7.10
N ASP A 299 -12.46 23.46 6.94
CA ASP A 299 -12.07 24.85 7.21
C ASP A 299 -12.57 25.83 6.14
N LEU A 300 -12.73 25.35 4.90
CA LEU A 300 -13.26 26.15 3.80
C LEU A 300 -14.78 26.28 3.79
N GLU A 301 -15.52 25.46 4.56
CA GLU A 301 -16.97 25.32 4.46
C GLU A 301 -17.70 26.67 4.55
N GLN A 302 -17.33 27.51 5.53
CA GLN A 302 -17.95 28.83 5.70
C GLN A 302 -17.76 29.72 4.46
N HIS A 303 -16.55 29.72 3.88
CA HIS A 303 -16.20 30.56 2.74
C HIS A 303 -16.84 30.06 1.44
N LEU A 304 -16.90 28.74 1.25
CA LEU A 304 -17.61 28.11 0.13
C LEU A 304 -19.12 28.41 0.19
N ASN A 305 -19.70 28.39 1.39
CA ASN A 305 -21.10 28.76 1.61
C ASN A 305 -21.38 30.25 1.35
N GLU A 306 -20.38 31.12 1.37
CA GLU A 306 -20.52 32.55 1.06
C GLU A 306 -20.59 32.85 -0.45
N LEU A 307 -20.08 31.97 -1.31
CA LEU A 307 -20.08 32.15 -2.77
C LEU A 307 -21.49 32.35 -3.33
N LEU A 308 -21.67 33.19 -4.34
CA LEU A 308 -22.98 33.44 -4.99
C LEU A 308 -24.11 33.75 -3.96
N THR A 309 -23.76 34.50 -2.91
CA THR A 309 -24.73 35.12 -1.98
C THR A 309 -24.81 36.63 -2.24
N ARG A 310 -25.74 37.33 -1.58
CA ARG A 310 -25.77 38.80 -1.63
C ARG A 310 -24.48 39.44 -1.10
N LYS A 311 -23.85 38.82 -0.09
CA LYS A 311 -22.56 39.27 0.46
C LYS A 311 -21.44 39.14 -0.57
N TRP A 312 -21.45 38.05 -1.36
CA TRP A 312 -20.52 37.86 -2.47
C TRP A 312 -20.65 38.97 -3.53
N ILE A 313 -21.88 39.31 -3.93
CA ILE A 313 -22.13 40.40 -4.90
C ILE A 313 -21.57 41.73 -4.37
N THR A 314 -21.78 42.05 -3.10
CA THR A 314 -21.35 43.33 -2.51
C THR A 314 -19.85 43.43 -2.21
N GLY A 315 -19.03 42.41 -2.53
CA GLY A 315 -17.58 42.49 -2.31
C GLY A 315 -17.04 41.57 -1.21
N SER A 316 -17.39 40.28 -1.22
CA SER A 316 -16.75 39.28 -0.32
C SER A 316 -15.26 39.05 -0.65
N ASN A 317 -14.47 38.59 0.33
CA ASN A 317 -13.10 38.09 0.12
C ASN A 317 -13.01 36.55 0.20
N ALA A 318 -14.15 35.84 0.10
CA ALA A 318 -14.22 34.39 0.31
C ALA A 318 -13.26 33.61 -0.58
N VAL A 319 -13.14 33.95 -1.87
CA VAL A 319 -12.21 33.26 -2.79
C VAL A 319 -10.75 33.53 -2.44
N ASP A 320 -10.40 34.75 -2.04
CA ASP A 320 -9.03 35.05 -1.61
C ASP A 320 -8.67 34.23 -0.37
N THR A 321 -9.58 34.11 0.60
CA THR A 321 -9.37 33.25 1.79
C THR A 321 -9.29 31.77 1.40
N ILE A 322 -10.16 31.28 0.52
CA ILE A 322 -10.08 29.89 0.02
C ILE A 322 -8.71 29.62 -0.60
N CYS A 323 -8.21 30.51 -1.45
CA CYS A 323 -6.92 30.35 -2.10
C CYS A 323 -5.76 30.30 -1.11
N VAL A 324 -5.72 31.21 -0.13
CA VAL A 324 -4.66 31.24 0.90
C VAL A 324 -4.70 29.98 1.77
N THR A 325 -5.88 29.58 2.25
CA THR A 325 -6.01 28.38 3.09
C THR A 325 -5.61 27.11 2.32
N VAL A 326 -6.03 26.96 1.06
CA VAL A 326 -5.59 25.84 0.22
C VAL A 326 -4.07 25.88 0.02
N GLU A 327 -3.50 27.04 -0.28
CA GLU A 327 -2.05 27.19 -0.47
C GLU A 327 -1.26 26.78 0.78
N ASP A 328 -1.69 27.21 1.96
CA ASP A 328 -1.05 26.87 3.24
C ASP A 328 -1.01 25.36 3.49
N TYR A 329 -2.16 24.68 3.37
CA TYR A 329 -2.22 23.22 3.51
C TYR A 329 -1.39 22.49 2.45
N PHE A 330 -1.42 22.96 1.20
CA PHE A 330 -0.70 22.30 0.11
C PHE A 330 0.82 22.47 0.18
N ASN A 331 1.31 23.51 0.87
CA ASN A 331 2.73 23.62 1.19
C ASN A 331 3.19 22.49 2.12
N ASP A 332 2.36 22.09 3.09
CA ASP A 332 2.64 20.91 3.92
C ASP A 332 2.50 19.61 3.12
N PHE A 333 1.46 19.53 2.29
CA PHE A 333 1.20 18.36 1.44
C PHE A 333 2.25 18.16 0.34
N ALA A 334 3.10 19.14 0.06
CA ALA A 334 4.27 18.97 -0.81
C ALA A 334 5.22 17.87 -0.33
N ARG A 335 5.13 17.50 0.96
CA ARG A 335 5.85 16.37 1.56
C ARG A 335 5.16 15.01 1.34
N ILE A 336 4.13 14.93 0.50
CA ILE A 336 3.56 13.66 0.02
C ILE A 336 4.28 13.25 -1.27
N LYS A 337 4.70 11.99 -1.36
CA LYS A 337 5.39 11.48 -2.56
C LYS A 337 4.44 11.33 -3.77
N LYS A 338 5.01 11.42 -4.97
CA LYS A 338 4.29 11.11 -6.22
C LYS A 338 3.97 9.61 -6.30
N PRO A 339 2.82 9.20 -6.88
CA PRO A 339 1.85 10.01 -7.62
C PRO A 339 0.74 10.65 -6.76
N TYR A 340 0.68 10.34 -5.47
CA TYR A 340 -0.47 10.70 -4.62
C TYR A 340 -0.65 12.21 -4.46
N ASN A 341 0.44 12.98 -4.36
CA ASN A 341 0.37 14.44 -4.31
C ASN A 341 -0.30 15.06 -5.57
N GLU A 342 0.03 14.56 -6.77
CA GLU A 342 -0.52 15.08 -8.03
C GLU A 342 -2.01 14.72 -8.18
N GLU A 343 -2.38 13.48 -7.82
CA GLU A 343 -3.78 13.03 -7.81
C GLU A 343 -4.60 13.87 -6.80
N MET A 344 -4.05 14.11 -5.61
CA MET A 344 -4.72 14.87 -4.55
C MET A 344 -4.91 16.34 -4.95
N THR A 345 -3.92 16.96 -5.58
CA THR A 345 -4.02 18.34 -6.10
C THR A 345 -5.12 18.46 -7.16
N SER A 346 -5.19 17.49 -8.06
CA SER A 346 -6.24 17.44 -9.09
C SER A 346 -7.64 17.28 -8.47
N LYS A 347 -7.78 16.44 -7.44
CA LYS A 347 -9.04 16.26 -6.70
C LYS A 347 -9.45 17.52 -5.95
N ALA A 348 -8.52 18.22 -5.30
CA ALA A 348 -8.79 19.47 -4.62
C ALA A 348 -9.31 20.55 -5.57
N LEU A 349 -8.65 20.74 -6.73
CA LEU A 349 -9.12 21.66 -7.76
C LEU A 349 -10.56 21.32 -8.18
N ARG A 350 -10.83 20.04 -8.49
CA ARG A 350 -12.17 19.60 -8.87
C ARG A 350 -13.17 19.92 -7.77
N ARG A 351 -12.87 19.62 -6.50
CA ARG A 351 -13.80 19.85 -5.38
C ARG A 351 -14.07 21.35 -5.17
N VAL A 352 -13.06 22.24 -5.25
CA VAL A 352 -13.25 23.70 -5.17
C VAL A 352 -14.14 24.21 -6.31
N VAL A 353 -13.84 23.85 -7.56
CA VAL A 353 -14.62 24.28 -8.72
C VAL A 353 -16.06 23.76 -8.64
N MET A 354 -16.25 22.51 -8.22
CA MET A 354 -17.58 21.92 -8.07
C MET A 354 -18.42 22.64 -7.02
N GLU A 355 -17.87 23.01 -5.87
CA GLU A 355 -18.58 23.81 -4.86
C GLU A 355 -18.94 25.22 -5.35
N TYR A 356 -18.08 25.81 -6.19
CA TYR A 356 -18.37 27.06 -6.87
C TYR A 356 -19.56 26.92 -7.83
N LEU A 357 -19.54 25.92 -8.71
CA LEU A 357 -20.62 25.67 -9.67
C LEU A 357 -21.93 25.29 -8.96
N LYS A 358 -21.88 24.46 -7.92
CA LYS A 358 -23.05 24.18 -7.07
C LYS A 358 -23.62 25.46 -6.49
N SER A 359 -22.78 26.39 -6.05
CA SER A 359 -23.25 27.68 -5.55
C SER A 359 -24.02 28.48 -6.60
N VAL A 360 -23.62 28.42 -7.87
CA VAL A 360 -24.40 29.01 -8.99
C VAL A 360 -25.74 28.29 -9.17
N MET A 361 -25.74 26.95 -9.15
CA MET A 361 -26.93 26.15 -9.51
C MET A 361 -27.95 25.99 -8.39
N GLN A 362 -27.54 26.10 -7.13
CA GLN A 362 -28.35 25.73 -5.97
C GLN A 362 -28.81 26.93 -5.13
N LYS A 363 -28.10 28.06 -5.19
CA LYS A 363 -28.44 29.24 -4.38
C LYS A 363 -29.49 30.09 -5.08
N ARG A 364 -30.49 30.55 -4.30
CA ARG A 364 -31.59 31.39 -4.79
C ARG A 364 -31.17 32.86 -4.83
N ILE A 365 -30.27 33.21 -5.74
CA ILE A 365 -29.92 34.60 -6.03
C ILE A 365 -30.31 34.97 -7.46
N SER A 366 -30.48 36.27 -7.70
CA SER A 366 -30.62 36.82 -9.04
C SER A 366 -30.00 38.21 -9.11
N PHE A 367 -29.32 38.50 -10.21
CA PHE A 367 -28.85 39.84 -10.50
C PHE A 367 -30.04 40.75 -10.81
N ARG A 368 -30.05 41.98 -10.28
CA ARG A 368 -31.20 42.89 -10.35
C ARG A 368 -31.20 43.75 -11.60
N ASN A 369 -30.02 44.04 -12.15
CA ASN A 369 -29.84 44.91 -13.30
C ASN A 369 -28.60 44.50 -14.12
N ALA A 370 -28.38 45.18 -15.24
CA ALA A 370 -27.28 44.88 -16.16
C ALA A 370 -25.90 45.14 -15.54
N ASP A 371 -25.76 46.15 -14.68
CA ASP A 371 -24.50 46.49 -14.03
C ASP A 371 -24.10 45.40 -13.02
N GLU A 372 -25.02 44.98 -12.14
CA GLU A 372 -24.80 43.90 -11.18
C GLU A 372 -24.46 42.57 -11.87
N ARG A 373 -25.09 42.28 -13.02
CA ARG A 373 -24.74 41.12 -13.86
C ARG A 373 -23.32 41.21 -14.40
N LYS A 374 -22.94 42.37 -14.94
CA LYS A 374 -21.61 42.58 -15.52
C LYS A 374 -20.53 42.45 -14.45
N GLU A 375 -20.71 43.11 -13.31
CA GLU A 375 -19.79 43.02 -12.17
C GLU A 375 -19.69 41.59 -11.63
N GLY A 376 -20.82 40.89 -11.49
CA GLY A 376 -20.85 39.49 -11.08
C GLY A 376 -20.12 38.56 -12.06
N ALA A 377 -20.30 38.76 -13.36
CA ALA A 377 -19.60 37.99 -14.40
C ALA A 377 -18.10 38.26 -14.40
N GLU A 378 -17.67 39.52 -14.37
CA GLU A 378 -16.26 39.90 -14.29
C GLU A 378 -15.59 39.33 -13.04
N ARG A 379 -16.31 39.33 -11.92
CA ARG A 379 -15.89 38.71 -10.67
C ARG A 379 -15.70 37.20 -10.80
N MET A 380 -16.67 36.48 -11.37
CA MET A 380 -16.55 35.04 -11.62
C MET A 380 -15.32 34.70 -12.48
N ILE A 381 -15.06 35.49 -13.54
CA ILE A 381 -13.90 35.31 -14.41
C ILE A 381 -12.60 35.51 -13.62
N LYS A 382 -12.53 36.56 -12.79
CA LYS A 382 -11.35 36.83 -11.95
C LYS A 382 -11.11 35.70 -10.94
N GLU A 383 -12.15 35.24 -10.26
CA GLU A 383 -12.08 34.14 -9.28
C GLU A 383 -11.68 32.82 -9.96
N ALA A 384 -12.17 32.54 -11.17
CA ALA A 384 -11.73 31.40 -11.97
C ALA A 384 -10.24 31.45 -12.30
N GLU A 385 -9.72 32.64 -12.66
CA GLU A 385 -8.27 32.80 -12.91
C GLU A 385 -7.42 32.72 -11.64
N GLN A 386 -7.93 33.15 -10.49
CA GLN A 386 -7.25 32.91 -9.20
C GLN A 386 -7.08 31.41 -8.94
N PHE A 387 -8.14 30.61 -9.13
CA PHE A 387 -8.03 29.15 -8.99
C PHE A 387 -7.06 28.55 -10.00
N LYS A 388 -7.10 28.96 -11.28
CA LYS A 388 -6.12 28.48 -12.28
C LYS A 388 -4.70 28.81 -11.85
N PHE A 389 -4.44 30.05 -11.44
CA PHE A 389 -3.11 30.47 -11.01
C PHE A 389 -2.61 29.63 -9.83
N LEU A 390 -3.43 29.49 -8.78
CA LEU A 390 -3.08 28.70 -7.60
C LEU A 390 -2.80 27.24 -7.98
N PHE A 391 -3.73 26.56 -8.63
CA PHE A 391 -3.56 25.13 -8.90
C PHE A 391 -2.51 24.84 -9.97
N ARG A 392 -2.18 25.76 -10.88
CA ARG A 392 -0.99 25.65 -11.74
C ARG A 392 0.31 25.81 -10.96
N LYS A 393 0.32 26.60 -9.88
CA LYS A 393 1.47 26.72 -8.97
C LYS A 393 1.66 25.44 -8.15
N LEU A 394 0.56 24.83 -7.68
CA LEU A 394 0.59 23.62 -6.87
C LEU A 394 0.81 22.34 -7.69
N SER A 395 0.32 22.31 -8.94
CA SER A 395 0.45 21.16 -9.84
C SER A 395 1.67 21.33 -10.75
N ALA A 396 2.55 20.33 -10.84
CA ALA A 396 3.71 20.33 -11.76
C ALA A 396 3.33 20.11 -13.25
N GLY A 397 2.19 20.65 -13.70
CA GLY A 397 1.68 20.57 -15.08
C GLY A 397 0.53 19.57 -15.25
N GLY A 398 -0.71 20.09 -15.38
CA GLY A 398 -1.92 19.32 -15.71
C GLY A 398 -2.97 20.20 -16.39
N GLU A 399 -4.03 19.60 -16.97
CA GLU A 399 -5.18 20.28 -17.58
C GLU A 399 -6.10 20.93 -16.52
N THR A 400 -5.54 21.79 -15.67
CA THR A 400 -6.28 22.55 -14.65
C THR A 400 -7.31 23.50 -15.24
N ASP A 401 -7.11 23.87 -16.51
CA ASP A 401 -7.81 24.98 -17.14
C ASP A 401 -9.25 24.63 -17.49
N HIS A 402 -9.51 23.39 -17.91
CA HIS A 402 -10.84 22.97 -18.38
C HIS A 402 -11.92 23.09 -17.30
N LEU A 403 -11.56 22.78 -16.04
CA LEU A 403 -12.46 22.91 -14.89
C LEU A 403 -12.76 24.38 -14.59
N CYS A 404 -11.74 25.22 -14.42
CA CYS A 404 -11.96 26.64 -14.15
C CYS A 404 -12.65 27.37 -15.31
N ASP A 405 -12.38 26.95 -16.55
CA ASP A 405 -13.04 27.46 -17.76
C ASP A 405 -14.57 27.28 -17.73
N SER A 406 -15.09 26.33 -16.96
CA SER A 406 -16.54 26.14 -16.83
C SER A 406 -17.20 27.29 -16.08
N ILE A 407 -16.50 27.88 -15.10
CA ILE A 407 -16.93 29.09 -14.38
C ILE A 407 -16.94 30.27 -15.36
N THR A 408 -15.87 30.42 -16.15
CA THR A 408 -15.76 31.46 -17.18
C THR A 408 -16.87 31.33 -18.23
N ALA A 409 -17.17 30.11 -18.69
CA ALA A 409 -18.23 29.88 -19.68
C ALA A 409 -19.63 30.29 -19.16
N ILE A 410 -19.92 30.03 -17.88
CA ILE A 410 -21.15 30.53 -17.25
C ILE A 410 -21.12 32.06 -17.12
N ALA A 411 -19.97 32.63 -16.76
CA ALA A 411 -19.83 34.07 -16.62
C ALA A 411 -20.09 34.81 -17.94
N GLU A 412 -19.69 34.26 -19.09
CA GLU A 412 -20.00 34.84 -20.40
C GLU A 412 -21.52 34.86 -20.68
N VAL A 413 -22.26 33.83 -20.24
CA VAL A 413 -23.74 33.84 -20.27
C VAL A 413 -24.30 34.97 -19.42
N PHE A 414 -23.69 35.35 -18.30
CA PHE A 414 -24.13 36.48 -17.47
C PHE A 414 -23.73 37.84 -18.02
N LYS A 415 -22.54 37.92 -18.62
CA LYS A 415 -21.94 39.14 -19.18
C LYS A 415 -22.65 39.65 -20.42
N LEU A 416 -23.27 38.76 -21.20
CA LEU A 416 -24.01 39.11 -22.42
C LEU A 416 -25.06 40.20 -22.13
N THR A 417 -24.96 41.34 -22.80
CA THR A 417 -25.87 42.48 -22.58
C THR A 417 -27.24 42.27 -23.22
N ASP A 418 -27.28 41.72 -24.44
CA ASP A 418 -28.50 41.54 -25.23
C ASP A 418 -29.18 40.20 -24.94
N PRO A 419 -30.37 40.17 -24.30
CA PRO A 419 -31.08 38.93 -24.01
C PRO A 419 -31.52 38.15 -25.24
N THR A 420 -31.67 38.80 -26.41
CA THR A 420 -32.11 38.13 -27.65
C THR A 420 -31.07 37.14 -28.18
N LEU A 421 -29.80 37.34 -27.82
CA LEU A 421 -28.68 36.49 -28.21
C LEU A 421 -28.36 35.40 -27.19
N LEU A 422 -29.13 35.29 -26.09
CA LEU A 422 -28.86 34.32 -25.02
C LEU A 422 -28.77 32.87 -25.50
N TYR A 423 -29.56 32.51 -26.51
CA TYR A 423 -29.49 31.19 -27.13
C TYR A 423 -28.07 30.85 -27.62
N LEU A 424 -27.35 31.80 -28.20
CA LEU A 424 -26.01 31.56 -28.75
C LEU A 424 -25.00 31.23 -27.65
N GLU A 425 -24.98 32.00 -26.56
CA GLU A 425 -24.07 31.75 -25.44
C GLU A 425 -24.41 30.45 -24.70
N VAL A 426 -25.70 30.16 -24.51
CA VAL A 426 -26.12 28.88 -23.91
C VAL A 426 -25.78 27.72 -24.84
N SER A 427 -25.93 27.87 -26.16
CA SER A 427 -25.51 26.85 -27.14
C SER A 427 -23.99 26.61 -27.09
N THR A 428 -23.19 27.67 -26.95
CA THR A 428 -21.74 27.54 -26.77
C THR A 428 -21.39 26.81 -25.47
N LEU A 429 -22.08 27.14 -24.37
CA LEU A 429 -21.90 26.46 -23.08
C LEU A 429 -22.21 24.95 -23.19
N VAL A 430 -23.36 24.59 -23.79
CA VAL A 430 -23.76 23.19 -24.01
C VAL A 430 -22.79 22.46 -24.94
N SER A 431 -22.30 23.14 -25.98
CA SER A 431 -21.32 22.54 -26.88
C SER A 431 -19.97 22.28 -26.21
N LYS A 432 -19.54 23.16 -25.28
CA LYS A 432 -18.27 23.00 -24.54
C LYS A 432 -18.41 21.97 -23.41
N TYR A 433 -19.58 21.90 -22.78
CA TYR A 433 -19.89 21.01 -21.66
C TYR A 433 -21.17 20.19 -21.93
N PRO A 434 -21.06 19.07 -22.67
CA PRO A 434 -22.22 18.30 -23.13
C PRO A 434 -22.97 17.56 -22.02
N ASP A 435 -22.41 17.48 -20.81
CA ASP A 435 -23.02 16.91 -19.62
C ASP A 435 -23.91 17.90 -18.84
N ILE A 436 -24.03 19.14 -19.33
CA ILE A 436 -25.02 20.10 -18.83
C ILE A 436 -26.43 19.64 -19.20
N ARG A 437 -27.39 19.82 -18.29
CA ARG A 437 -28.77 19.34 -18.39
C ARG A 437 -29.72 20.53 -18.35
N GLU A 438 -30.97 20.32 -18.76
CA GLU A 438 -31.98 21.38 -18.82
C GLU A 438 -32.12 22.12 -17.49
N GLU A 439 -32.11 21.40 -16.37
CA GLU A 439 -32.20 22.00 -15.05
C GLU A 439 -31.02 22.93 -14.72
N HIS A 440 -29.81 22.62 -15.22
CA HIS A 440 -28.63 23.49 -15.05
C HIS A 440 -28.83 24.79 -15.82
N ILE A 441 -29.32 24.71 -17.06
CA ILE A 441 -29.59 25.88 -17.89
C ILE A 441 -30.64 26.78 -17.23
N VAL A 442 -31.73 26.18 -16.70
CA VAL A 442 -32.77 26.92 -15.98
C VAL A 442 -32.19 27.64 -14.76
N ALA A 443 -31.32 26.99 -13.99
CA ALA A 443 -30.68 27.59 -12.82
C ALA A 443 -29.77 28.77 -13.19
N VAL A 444 -28.93 28.63 -14.22
CA VAL A 444 -28.10 29.73 -14.75
C VAL A 444 -28.98 30.91 -15.17
N LEU A 445 -30.01 30.67 -15.98
CA LEU A 445 -30.91 31.73 -16.44
C LEU A 445 -31.73 32.37 -15.30
N ALA A 446 -31.99 31.62 -14.21
CA ALA A 446 -32.61 32.17 -13.01
C ALA A 446 -31.69 33.14 -12.27
N VAL A 447 -30.41 32.80 -12.11
CA VAL A 447 -29.40 33.70 -11.53
C VAL A 447 -29.21 34.96 -12.37
N ARG A 448 -29.26 34.84 -13.70
CA ARG A 448 -29.17 35.97 -14.62
C ARG A 448 -30.28 37.02 -14.39
N GLY A 449 -31.51 36.57 -14.13
CA GLY A 449 -32.60 37.42 -13.62
C GLY A 449 -33.44 38.18 -14.66
N ASP A 450 -32.99 38.34 -15.91
CA ASP A 450 -33.73 39.05 -16.98
C ASP A 450 -34.35 38.13 -18.06
N ALA A 451 -34.06 36.83 -18.02
CA ALA A 451 -34.66 35.86 -18.94
C ALA A 451 -36.11 35.55 -18.54
N SER A 452 -37.07 35.94 -19.40
CA SER A 452 -38.50 35.64 -19.20
C SER A 452 -38.75 34.13 -19.26
N ARG A 453 -39.93 33.71 -18.79
CA ARG A 453 -40.32 32.29 -18.82
C ARG A 453 -40.37 31.75 -20.25
N GLU A 454 -40.93 32.52 -21.17
CA GLU A 454 -41.07 32.19 -22.59
C GLU A 454 -39.70 32.09 -23.25
N MET A 455 -38.78 33.01 -22.91
CA MET A 455 -37.41 32.98 -23.41
C MET A 455 -36.65 31.74 -22.93
N ARG A 456 -36.76 31.38 -21.65
CA ARG A 456 -36.17 30.15 -21.11
C ARG A 456 -36.69 28.90 -21.82
N GLN A 457 -38.00 28.83 -22.02
CA GLN A 457 -38.64 27.71 -22.71
C GLN A 457 -38.17 27.61 -24.17
N MET A 458 -38.13 28.72 -24.89
CA MET A 458 -37.65 28.78 -26.27
C MET A 458 -36.20 28.32 -26.39
N ILE A 459 -35.31 28.76 -25.49
CA ILE A 459 -33.90 28.34 -25.48
C ILE A 459 -33.81 26.82 -25.28
N ILE A 460 -34.53 26.26 -24.32
CA ILE A 460 -34.52 24.81 -24.02
C ILE A 460 -35.04 24.00 -25.21
N GLU A 461 -36.18 24.39 -25.79
CA GLU A 461 -36.77 23.72 -26.95
C GLU A 461 -35.83 23.73 -28.15
N THR A 462 -35.19 24.87 -28.41
CA THR A 462 -34.26 25.02 -29.54
C THR A 462 -33.00 24.17 -29.34
N LEU A 463 -32.47 24.09 -28.12
CA LEU A 463 -31.31 23.24 -27.80
C LEU A 463 -31.64 21.75 -27.93
N ASN A 464 -32.85 21.34 -27.55
CA ASN A 464 -33.31 19.96 -27.70
C ASN A 464 -33.45 19.52 -29.15
N GLN A 465 -33.79 20.45 -30.05
CA GLN A 465 -33.84 20.20 -31.49
C GLN A 465 -32.44 20.09 -32.11
N ASN A 466 -31.45 20.79 -31.53
CA ASN A 466 -30.08 20.92 -32.06
C ASN A 466 -29.03 20.23 -31.18
N LYS A 467 -29.31 19.02 -30.65
CA LYS A 467 -28.34 18.32 -29.79
C LYS A 467 -27.00 18.09 -30.52
N PRO A 468 -25.88 18.65 -30.03
CA PRO A 468 -24.58 18.39 -30.62
C PRO A 468 -24.17 16.92 -30.44
N SER A 469 -23.34 16.41 -31.35
CA SER A 469 -22.75 15.07 -31.23
C SER A 469 -21.90 14.99 -29.97
N VAL A 470 -22.25 14.07 -29.06
CA VAL A 470 -21.56 13.89 -27.77
C VAL A 470 -20.14 13.38 -28.03
N ASN A 471 -19.14 14.17 -27.62
CA ASN A 471 -17.76 13.71 -27.61
C ASN A 471 -17.55 12.91 -26.32
N THR A 472 -17.51 11.58 -26.41
CA THR A 472 -17.51 10.63 -25.27
C THR A 472 -16.24 10.62 -24.41
N ASN A 473 -15.22 11.41 -24.76
CA ASN A 473 -13.90 11.35 -24.12
C ASN A 473 -13.62 12.48 -23.10
N ALA A 474 -14.55 13.42 -22.88
CA ALA A 474 -14.35 14.51 -21.93
C ALA A 474 -14.80 14.13 -20.50
N GLN A 475 -14.01 14.47 -19.49
CA GLN A 475 -14.37 14.25 -18.08
C GLN A 475 -15.58 15.14 -17.70
N PRO A 476 -16.65 14.57 -17.09
CA PRO A 476 -17.84 15.33 -16.75
C PRO A 476 -17.58 16.36 -15.64
N VAL A 477 -18.16 17.55 -15.83
CA VAL A 477 -18.08 18.71 -14.94
C VAL A 477 -19.44 18.97 -14.27
N PHE A 478 -20.54 18.95 -15.03
CA PHE A 478 -21.89 19.21 -14.54
C PHE A 478 -22.67 17.96 -14.18
N GLY A 479 -22.27 16.78 -14.66
CA GLY A 479 -23.00 15.52 -14.47
C GLY A 479 -23.37 15.23 -13.01
N ASP A 480 -22.46 15.52 -12.08
CA ASP A 480 -22.63 15.25 -10.64
C ASP A 480 -23.35 16.39 -9.87
N ILE A 481 -23.69 17.49 -10.53
CA ILE A 481 -24.36 18.63 -9.89
C ILE A 481 -25.87 18.39 -9.87
N ALA A 482 -26.46 18.40 -8.67
CA ALA A 482 -27.91 18.35 -8.50
C ALA A 482 -28.49 19.77 -8.46
N VAL A 483 -29.62 19.98 -9.15
CA VAL A 483 -30.39 21.22 -9.11
C VAL A 483 -31.68 21.00 -8.32
N PRO A 484 -31.97 21.81 -7.28
CA PRO A 484 -33.20 21.67 -6.50
C PRO A 484 -34.45 21.85 -7.37
N VAL A 485 -35.47 20.98 -7.18
CA VAL A 485 -36.74 21.04 -7.93
C VAL A 485 -37.46 22.40 -7.78
N SER A 486 -37.23 23.11 -6.67
CA SER A 486 -37.75 24.47 -6.48
C SER A 486 -37.17 25.52 -7.45
N MET A 487 -35.98 25.25 -8.01
CA MET A 487 -35.34 26.12 -9.01
C MET A 487 -35.82 25.78 -10.44
N THR A 488 -36.35 24.57 -10.65
CA THR A 488 -36.88 24.10 -11.95
C THR A 488 -38.39 24.30 -12.09
N SER A 489 -39.11 24.52 -10.97
CA SER A 489 -40.53 24.81 -10.95
C SER A 489 -40.85 26.11 -11.69
N MET A 490 -41.42 25.98 -12.89
CA MET A 490 -42.07 27.07 -13.62
C MET A 490 -43.49 27.42 -13.10
N THR A 491 -43.89 26.91 -11.93
CA THR A 491 -45.25 27.07 -11.38
C THR A 491 -45.33 28.09 -10.24
N VAL A 492 -46.28 29.02 -10.37
CA VAL A 492 -46.61 30.09 -9.40
C VAL A 492 -47.40 29.51 -8.22
N PRO A 493 -47.24 30.00 -6.97
CA PRO A 493 -48.23 29.77 -5.91
C PRO A 493 -49.57 30.36 -6.36
N LYS A 494 -50.62 29.54 -6.46
CA LYS A 494 -51.97 30.07 -6.67
C LYS A 494 -52.31 31.00 -5.50
N LEU A 495 -52.38 32.30 -5.76
CA LEU A 495 -53.06 33.25 -4.88
C LEU A 495 -54.52 32.82 -4.81
N LEU A 496 -54.89 32.21 -3.70
CA LEU A 496 -56.29 32.00 -3.31
C LEU A 496 -56.89 33.39 -3.08
N LYS A 497 -57.87 33.76 -3.92
CA LYS A 497 -58.82 34.83 -3.62
C LYS A 497 -59.92 34.30 -2.72
#